data_AF-A0AAJ1ET04-F1
#
_entry.id   AF-A0AAJ1ET04-F1
#
_cell.length_a   1.000
_cell.length_b   1.000
_cell.length_c   1.000
_cell.angle_alpha   90.00
_cell.angle_beta   90.00
_cell.angle_gamma   90.00
#
_symmetry.space_group_name_H-M   'P 1'
#
loop_
_entity.id
_entity.type
_entity.pdbx_description
1 polymer ?
#
loop_
_entity_poly.entity_id
_entity_poly.type
_entity_poly.pdbx_seq_one_letter_code
_entity_poly.pdbx_strand_id
1 'polypeptide(L)' 'TYFNFEKGDSLKNLTECIMLYIEKNYSVSANPQDKVLAGLSSGATVTVQAMFYSNETFGYYGVFSPSRTLDF' A
#
# COMPACT_ATOMS: atom_id res chain seq x y z
N THR A 1 -8.19 10.51 20.32
CA THR A 1 -6.95 9.84 19.86
C THR A 1 -6.08 10.89 19.21
N TYR A 2 -4.81 11.03 19.61
CA TYR A 2 -3.98 12.24 19.46
C TYR A 2 -3.59 12.69 18.04
N PHE A 3 -4.12 12.05 17.01
CA PHE A 3 -3.90 12.44 15.62
C PHE A 3 -5.24 12.41 14.89
N ASN A 4 -5.66 13.57 14.40
CA ASN A 4 -6.75 13.68 13.43
C ASN A 4 -6.21 13.24 12.06
N PHE A 5 -5.85 11.95 11.94
CA PHE A 5 -5.75 11.37 10.62
C PHE A 5 -7.17 11.42 10.04
N GLU A 6 -7.37 12.26 9.03
CA GLU A 6 -8.51 12.04 8.16
C GLU A 6 -8.48 10.57 7.75
N LYS A 7 -9.65 9.93 7.67
CA LYS A 7 -9.77 8.58 7.09
C LYS A 7 -9.53 8.70 5.57
N GLY A 8 -8.33 9.16 5.21
CA GLY A 8 -7.81 9.21 3.87
C GLY A 8 -7.44 7.79 3.49
N ASP A 9 -7.80 7.44 2.26
CA ASP A 9 -7.44 6.17 1.66
C ASP A 9 -5.90 6.10 1.60
N SER A 10 -5.30 5.42 2.59
CA SER A 10 -3.85 5.37 2.76
C SER A 10 -3.18 4.73 1.55
N LEU A 11 -3.90 3.83 0.87
CA LEU A 11 -3.46 3.24 -0.38
C LEU A 11 -3.46 4.27 -1.50
N LYS A 12 -4.52 5.08 -1.62
CA LYS A 12 -4.59 6.16 -2.60
C LYS A 12 -3.44 7.17 -2.43
N ASN A 13 -3.14 7.60 -1.21
CA ASN A 13 -2.01 8.50 -0.98
C ASN A 13 -0.66 7.86 -1.36
N LEU A 14 -0.49 6.57 -1.05
CA LEU A 14 0.69 5.81 -1.44
C LEU A 14 0.83 5.74 -2.96
N THR A 15 -0.23 5.37 -3.69
CA THR A 15 -0.16 5.10 -5.14
C THR A 15 -0.19 6.38 -5.98
N GLU A 16 -0.97 7.38 -5.58
CA GLU A 16 -1.17 8.60 -6.37
C GLU A 16 -0.26 9.77 -5.98
N CYS A 17 0.43 9.69 -4.84
CA CYS A 17 1.35 10.75 -4.42
C CYS A 17 2.77 10.22 -4.24
N ILE A 18 2.95 9.30 -3.28
CA ILE A 18 4.30 8.86 -2.89
C ILE A 18 4.97 8.09 -4.03
N MET A 19 4.28 7.12 -4.64
CA MET A 19 4.84 6.32 -5.73
C MET A 19 5.20 7.19 -6.94
N LEU A 20 4.32 8.10 -7.37
CA LEU A 20 4.60 9.00 -8.50
C LEU A 20 5.81 9.90 -8.23
N TYR A 21 5.96 10.39 -6.99
CA TYR A 21 7.14 11.16 -6.63
C TYR A 21 8.41 10.31 -6.68
N ILE A 22 8.37 9.07 -6.16
CA ILE A 22 9.52 8.17 -6.19
C ILE A 22 9.94 7.83 -7.62
N GLU A 23 8.99 7.46 -8.48
CA GLU A 23 9.25 7.14 -9.90
C GLU A 23 9.81 8.35 -10.67
N LYS A 24 9.37 9.56 -10.34
CA LYS A 24 9.87 10.79 -10.99
C LYS A 24 11.28 11.18 -10.56
N ASN A 25 11.63 10.95 -9.29
CA ASN A 25 12.86 11.50 -8.70
C ASN A 25 13.98 10.48 -8.50
N TYR A 26 13.69 9.18 -8.63
CA TYR A 26 14.66 8.10 -8.43
C TYR A 26 14.63 7.12 -9.60
N SER A 27 15.76 6.48 -9.89
CA SER A 27 15.85 5.45 -10.93
C SER A 27 15.30 4.12 -10.41
N VAL A 28 13.98 4.00 -10.45
CA VAL A 28 13.21 2.82 -10.01
C VAL A 28 12.32 2.35 -11.15
N SER A 29 11.96 1.07 -11.14
CA SER A 29 11.09 0.50 -12.17
C SER A 29 9.63 0.89 -11.96
N ALA A 30 8.96 1.26 -13.04
CA ALA A 30 7.51 1.47 -13.06
C ALA A 30 6.71 0.17 -13.32
N ASN A 31 7.39 -0.94 -13.66
CA ASN A 31 6.73 -2.22 -13.90
C ASN A 31 6.14 -2.77 -12.59
N PRO A 32 4.85 -3.17 -12.56
CA PRO A 32 4.24 -3.78 -11.39
C PRO A 32 5.01 -4.97 -10.83
N GLN A 33 5.61 -5.80 -11.69
CA GLN A 33 6.37 -6.99 -11.28
C GLN A 33 7.65 -6.65 -10.51
N ASP A 34 8.13 -5.41 -10.58
CA ASP A 34 9.30 -4.96 -9.82
C ASP A 34 8.92 -4.25 -8.51
N LYS A 35 7.62 -4.20 -8.18
CA LYS A 35 7.07 -3.49 -7.02
C LYS A 35 6.51 -4.47 -5.99
N VAL A 36 6.85 -4.23 -4.73
CA VAL A 36 6.38 -5.01 -3.57
C VAL A 36 5.74 -4.08 -2.56
N LEU A 37 4.58 -4.48 -2.03
CA LEU A 37 3.98 -3.83 -0.87
C LEU A 37 4.00 -4.79 0.33
N ALA A 38 4.62 -4.39 1.44
CA ALA A 38 4.63 -5.17 2.66
C ALA A 38 4.15 -4.34 3.86
N GLY A 39 3.48 -4.99 4.82
CA GLY A 39 2.91 -4.35 5.98
C GLY A 39 2.88 -5.26 7.21
N LEU A 40 2.91 -4.65 8.39
CA LEU A 40 2.85 -5.29 9.70
C LEU A 40 1.64 -4.78 10.50
N SER A 41 0.96 -5.64 11.25
CA SER A 41 -0.15 -5.24 12.13
C SER A 41 -1.26 -4.51 11.35
N SER A 42 -1.62 -3.28 11.71
CA SER A 42 -2.58 -2.48 10.92
C SER A 42 -2.09 -2.17 9.51
N GLY A 43 -0.77 -2.10 9.27
CA GLY A 43 -0.22 -1.95 7.94
C GLY A 43 -0.43 -3.19 7.07
N ALA A 44 -0.42 -4.39 7.68
CA ALA A 44 -0.70 -5.63 6.97
C ALA A 44 -2.17 -5.71 6.52
N THR A 45 -3.10 -5.12 7.29
CA THR A 45 -4.50 -4.93 6.86
C THR A 45 -4.58 -4.08 5.60
N VAL A 46 -3.84 -2.97 5.53
CA VAL A 46 -3.78 -2.12 4.32
C VAL A 46 -3.16 -2.88 3.15
N THR A 47 -2.10 -3.67 3.39
CA THR A 47 -1.49 -4.52 2.35
C THR A 47 -2.48 -5.54 1.78
N VAL A 48 -3.33 -6.15 2.62
CA VAL A 48 -4.39 -7.04 2.14
C VAL A 48 -5.44 -6.27 1.33
N GLN A 49 -5.89 -5.10 1.79
CA GLN A 49 -6.81 -4.26 1.01
C GLN A 49 -6.23 -3.90 -0.35
N ALA A 50 -4.94 -3.55 -0.41
CA ALA A 50 -4.24 -3.27 -1.67
C ALA A 50 -4.15 -4.48 -2.59
N MET A 51 -4.00 -5.68 -2.03
CA MET A 51 -4.02 -6.93 -2.80
C MET A 51 -5.37 -7.14 -3.49
N PHE A 52 -6.49 -6.74 -2.89
CA PHE A 52 -7.81 -6.89 -3.50
C PHE A 52 -8.21 -5.74 -4.42
N TYR A 53 -7.88 -4.50 -4.06
CA TYR A 53 -8.35 -3.29 -4.75
C TYR A 53 -7.31 -2.64 -5.67
N SER A 54 -6.06 -3.11 -5.67
CA SER A 54 -4.97 -2.58 -6.50
C SER A 54 -4.00 -3.68 -6.94
N ASN A 55 -4.54 -4.83 -7.34
CA ASN A 55 -3.77 -6.02 -7.72
C ASN A 55 -2.88 -5.82 -8.97
N GLU A 56 -3.15 -4.82 -9.80
CA GLU A 56 -2.33 -4.48 -10.97
C GLU A 56 -1.14 -3.57 -10.61
N THR A 57 -1.10 -3.00 -9.41
CA THR A 57 -0.10 -2.00 -9.01
C THR A 57 1.19 -2.64 -8.46
N PHE A 58 1.07 -3.77 -7.76
CA PHE A 58 2.19 -4.48 -7.13
C PHE A 58 2.19 -5.94 -7.55
N GLY A 59 3.35 -6.46 -7.94
CA GLY A 59 3.51 -7.87 -8.30
C GLY A 59 3.53 -8.80 -7.09
N TYR A 60 3.92 -8.28 -5.92
CA TYR A 60 4.06 -9.09 -4.71
C TYR A 60 3.58 -8.35 -3.45
N TYR A 61 3.10 -9.11 -2.47
CA TYR A 61 2.57 -8.60 -1.22
C TYR A 61 3.14 -9.37 -0.01
N GLY A 62 3.62 -8.63 0.99
CA GLY A 62 4.12 -9.19 2.26
C GLY A 62 3.18 -8.84 3.43
N VAL A 63 2.42 -9.81 3.93
CA VAL A 63 1.42 -9.60 4.99
C VAL A 63 1.93 -10.19 6.30
N PHE A 64 2.26 -9.34 7.28
CA PHE A 64 2.81 -9.77 8.56
C PHE A 64 1.85 -9.46 9.72
N SER A 65 1.29 -10.51 10.35
CA SER A 65 0.45 -10.42 11.55
C SER A 65 -0.66 -9.35 11.48
N PRO A 66 -1.62 -9.45 10.54
CA PRO A 66 -2.63 -8.40 10.35
C PRO A 66 -3.58 -8.28 11.53
N SER A 67 -3.93 -7.04 11.87
CA SER A 67 -4.94 -6.74 12.90
C SER A 67 -6.35 -7.17 12.46
N ARG A 68 -6.61 -7.07 11.15
CA ARG A 68 -7.83 -7.52 10.46
C ARG A 68 -7.53 -7.76 8.97
N THR A 69 -8.15 -8.74 8.34
CA THR A 69 -7.86 -9.09 6.94
C THR A 69 -8.88 -8.50 5.97
N LEU A 70 -10.18 -8.53 6.32
CA LEU A 70 -11.27 -7.94 5.54
C LEU A 70 -12.30 -7.31 6.49
N ASP A 71 -12.85 -6.16 6.12
CA ASP A 71 -14.08 -5.63 6.70
C ASP A 71 -15.24 -6.13 5.83
N PHE A 72 -16.10 -6.99 6.37
CA PHE A 72 -17.40 -7.34 5.79
C PHE A 72 -18.47 -6.46 6.40
#